data_AF-A0A0G0G0V9-F1
#
_entry.id   AF-A0A0G0G0V9-F1
#
_cell.length_a   1.000
_cell.length_b   1.000
_cell.length_c   1.000
_cell.angle_alpha   90.00
_cell.angle_beta   90.00
_cell.angle_gamma   90.00
#
_symmetry.space_group_name_H-M   'P 1'
#
loop_
_entity.id
_entity.type
_entity.pdbx_description
1 polymer ?
#
loop_
_entity_poly.entity_id
_entity_poly.type
_entity_poly.pdbx_seq_one_letter_code
_entity_poly.pdbx_strand_id
1 'polypeptide(L)'
;MECLKTPKHWNILEFGIKTLHMKKVFLAFSIFILLGVASEASAHMPRLIYSKEGDIKISSPEFSQAFYDELAGAPRDYFITSDKEFDLYLNLLAPEFTNPKGRYSVNVVVINSEQEKVIYSLDGFSTKWEEFYEPFGRDYYLKGPELDKTFPAGKYKVEVFSKDNLGKYVLAVGKQEVFSLPESLNIFWQLPLLKINFFKTSVLQFFFTPFGIAGISVIFGLVIILAVLNYFVALIVEKIKNSAVRTILLTSAGMQMKDEIIKLLQKPTYDVNVAFITTAYKYKLEENPEYVAKDLLIMKELGFNVEEIDIEGKNKNLLMKLFENKDIIFVEGGNTFYLLKAIRQSGFEKVIKKLLKKGRVYVGVSAGSIVAGKTIETAGWKDGDKNFVKLKNLKGMNLVPFNIFVHYRPEHAEIIKQKIKNPDKRRKRLRILTDYQAILIQGNERILIGKGEAIIL
;
A
#
# COMPACT_ATOMS: atom_id res chain seq x y z
N MET A 1 32.82 9.44 9.52
CA MET A 1 32.80 9.94 10.90
C MET A 1 31.50 9.41 11.49
N GLU A 2 31.55 8.34 12.28
CA GLU A 2 30.35 7.76 12.93
C GLU A 2 30.64 7.74 14.43
N CYS A 3 30.34 8.86 15.11
CA CYS A 3 30.24 8.87 16.56
C CYS A 3 29.01 8.06 16.97
N LEU A 4 29.13 7.29 18.04
CA LEU A 4 28.02 6.60 18.68
C LEU A 4 26.96 7.65 19.02
N LYS A 5 25.76 7.53 18.45
CA LYS A 5 24.65 8.44 18.76
C LYS A 5 24.14 8.09 20.15
N THR A 6 23.99 9.11 21.01
CA THR A 6 23.19 9.00 22.24
C THR A 6 21.70 9.04 21.88
N PRO A 7 20.80 8.46 22.69
CA PRO A 7 19.40 8.33 22.31
C PRO A 7 18.73 9.69 22.32
N LYS A 8 18.33 10.17 21.15
CA LYS A 8 17.26 11.16 20.99
C LYS A 8 16.05 10.42 20.44
N HIS A 9 14.89 10.65 21.05
CA HIS A 9 13.58 10.19 20.60
C HIS A 9 13.34 10.52 19.12
N TRP A 10 12.97 9.55 18.27
CA TRP A 10 12.51 9.83 16.90
C TRP A 10 11.37 8.92 16.41
N ASN A 11 10.42 9.59 15.74
CA ASN A 11 9.16 9.14 15.13
C ASN A 11 9.35 8.33 13.83
N ILE A 12 8.41 7.42 13.53
CA ILE A 12 8.54 6.32 12.54
C ILE A 12 7.82 6.58 11.18
N LEU A 13 7.54 7.83 10.77
CA LEU A 13 6.54 8.08 9.69
C LEU A 13 7.02 8.45 8.27
N GLU A 14 8.29 8.36 7.92
CA GLU A 14 8.70 8.59 6.52
C GLU A 14 9.50 7.41 5.99
N PHE A 15 8.96 6.68 5.00
CA PHE A 15 9.60 6.37 3.72
C PHE A 15 8.69 5.45 2.88
N GLY A 16 8.40 5.90 1.66
CA GLY A 16 7.29 5.46 0.82
C GLY A 16 7.49 4.16 0.02
N ILE A 17 6.37 3.67 -0.51
CA ILE A 17 6.23 2.45 -1.31
C ILE A 17 5.76 2.84 -2.71
N LYS A 18 6.46 2.37 -3.76
CA LYS A 18 5.92 2.28 -5.11
C LYS A 18 5.60 0.82 -5.42
N THR A 19 4.34 0.51 -5.69
CA THR A 19 3.93 -0.77 -6.29
C THR A 19 2.86 -0.53 -7.36
N LEU A 20 3.26 -0.71 -8.61
CA LEU A 20 2.41 -0.64 -9.79
C LEU A 20 2.53 -2.01 -10.48
N HIS A 21 1.48 -2.83 -10.46
CA HIS A 21 1.13 -3.78 -11.55
C HIS A 21 -0.14 -4.63 -11.28
N MET A 22 -0.78 -4.54 -10.12
CA MET A 22 -1.97 -5.37 -9.80
C MET A 22 -3.33 -4.76 -10.21
N LYS A 23 -3.35 -3.64 -10.95
CA LYS A 23 -4.59 -2.90 -11.27
C LYS A 23 -5.42 -3.49 -12.41
N LYS A 24 -4.81 -4.28 -13.32
CA LYS A 24 -5.45 -4.63 -14.60
C LYS A 24 -6.41 -5.81 -14.54
N VAL A 25 -6.24 -6.74 -13.60
CA VAL A 25 -7.06 -7.96 -13.53
C VAL A 25 -8.39 -7.73 -12.78
N PHE A 26 -8.44 -6.78 -11.85
CA PHE A 26 -9.61 -6.57 -10.99
C PHE A 26 -10.65 -5.57 -11.54
N LEU A 27 -10.27 -4.70 -12.47
CA LEU A 27 -11.21 -3.86 -13.21
C LEU A 27 -12.17 -4.71 -14.05
N ALA A 28 -11.72 -5.87 -14.54
CA ALA A 28 -12.53 -6.75 -15.38
C ALA A 28 -13.70 -7.41 -14.63
N PHE A 29 -13.54 -7.73 -13.35
CA PHE A 29 -14.57 -8.45 -12.57
C PHE A 29 -15.69 -7.53 -12.09
N SER A 30 -15.38 -6.25 -11.84
CA SER A 30 -16.38 -5.22 -11.47
C SER A 30 -17.21 -4.75 -12.68
N ILE A 31 -16.65 -4.81 -13.89
CA ILE A 31 -17.38 -4.57 -15.14
C ILE A 31 -18.43 -5.65 -15.40
N PHE A 32 -18.19 -6.91 -15.01
CA PHE A 32 -19.09 -8.02 -15.29
C PHE A 32 -20.41 -7.96 -14.50
N ILE A 33 -20.41 -7.37 -13.29
CA ILE A 33 -21.61 -7.16 -12.47
C ILE A 33 -22.46 -6.00 -13.00
N LEU A 34 -21.82 -4.96 -13.56
CA LEU A 34 -22.52 -3.87 -14.26
C LEU A 34 -23.28 -4.34 -15.51
N LEU A 35 -22.71 -5.30 -16.25
CA LEU A 35 -23.29 -5.82 -17.49
C LEU A 35 -24.54 -6.69 -17.27
N GLY A 36 -24.65 -7.38 -16.13
CA GLY A 36 -25.78 -8.28 -15.83
C GLY A 36 -27.08 -7.60 -15.42
N VAL A 37 -27.04 -6.32 -15.02
CA VAL A 37 -28.23 -5.57 -14.57
C VAL A 37 -28.68 -4.51 -15.60
N ALA A 38 -27.80 -4.15 -16.55
CA ALA A 38 -28.13 -3.17 -17.58
C ALA A 38 -29.01 -3.73 -18.71
N SER A 39 -29.15 -5.06 -18.85
CA SER A 39 -29.80 -5.68 -20.01
C SER A 39 -31.33 -5.52 -20.08
N GLU A 40 -31.98 -5.03 -19.03
CA GLU A 40 -33.45 -4.86 -19.00
C GLU A 40 -33.91 -3.40 -18.99
N ALA A 41 -33.01 -2.42 -18.89
CA ALA A 41 -33.37 -1.01 -18.80
C ALA A 41 -33.27 -0.33 -20.16
N SER A 42 -34.33 -0.38 -20.98
CA SER A 42 -34.43 0.44 -22.21
C SER A 42 -34.49 1.92 -21.83
N ALA A 43 -33.49 2.69 -22.25
CA ALA A 43 -33.36 4.09 -21.85
C ALA A 43 -32.73 4.90 -22.98
N HIS A 44 -33.44 5.93 -23.43
CA HIS A 44 -32.91 6.90 -24.38
C HIS A 44 -31.61 7.51 -23.86
N MET A 45 -30.64 7.70 -24.74
CA MET A 45 -29.40 8.39 -24.37
C MET A 45 -29.67 9.89 -24.19
N PRO A 46 -29.58 10.44 -22.96
CA PRO A 46 -29.92 11.85 -22.75
C PRO A 46 -28.84 12.78 -23.32
N ARG A 47 -29.27 13.79 -24.05
CA ARG A 47 -28.43 14.86 -24.62
C ARG A 47 -28.92 16.20 -24.08
N LEU A 48 -28.12 16.82 -23.22
CA LEU A 48 -28.39 18.14 -22.65
C LEU A 48 -27.87 19.24 -23.57
N ILE A 49 -28.76 20.08 -24.12
CA ILE A 49 -28.36 21.11 -25.11
C ILE A 49 -29.05 22.48 -24.98
N TYR A 50 -29.90 22.71 -23.97
CA TYR A 50 -30.57 24.01 -23.71
C TYR A 50 -29.64 25.21 -23.43
N SER A 51 -28.31 25.01 -23.43
CA SER A 51 -27.30 26.08 -23.32
C SER A 51 -26.25 26.01 -24.43
N LYS A 52 -26.45 25.17 -25.44
CA LYS A 52 -25.52 25.01 -26.55
C LYS A 52 -25.95 25.91 -27.72
N GLU A 53 -25.11 26.87 -28.06
CA GLU A 53 -25.30 27.71 -29.24
C GLU A 53 -24.90 26.97 -30.52
N GLY A 54 -25.50 27.37 -31.66
CA GLY A 54 -25.21 26.84 -32.99
C GLY A 54 -25.88 25.51 -33.33
N ASP A 55 -25.43 24.93 -34.45
CA ASP A 55 -26.02 23.75 -35.08
C ASP A 55 -25.90 22.48 -34.22
N ILE A 56 -27.04 21.80 -34.02
CA ILE A 56 -27.08 20.53 -33.29
C ILE A 56 -27.10 19.38 -34.30
N LYS A 57 -26.00 18.63 -34.37
CA LYS A 57 -25.94 17.44 -35.22
C LYS A 57 -26.56 16.23 -34.53
N ILE A 58 -27.55 15.61 -35.16
CA ILE A 58 -28.06 14.28 -34.83
C ILE A 58 -27.18 13.28 -35.57
N SER A 59 -26.32 12.57 -34.83
CA SER A 59 -25.49 11.50 -35.38
C SER A 59 -26.19 10.16 -35.16
N SER A 60 -26.23 9.32 -36.20
CA SER A 60 -26.91 8.01 -36.18
C SER A 60 -28.38 8.11 -35.74
N PRO A 61 -29.24 8.75 -36.55
CA PRO A 61 -30.65 9.00 -36.24
C PRO A 61 -31.47 7.73 -35.96
N GLU A 62 -30.98 6.55 -36.35
CA GLU A 62 -31.62 5.27 -36.07
C GLU A 62 -31.55 4.90 -34.57
N PHE A 63 -30.51 5.37 -33.86
CA PHE A 63 -30.27 5.05 -32.45
C PHE A 63 -30.98 6.01 -31.50
N SER A 64 -31.52 5.42 -30.44
CA SER A 64 -32.35 6.03 -29.40
C SER A 64 -31.63 7.15 -28.64
N GLN A 65 -32.06 8.39 -28.86
CA GLN A 65 -31.49 9.61 -28.28
C GLN A 65 -32.61 10.56 -27.83
N ALA A 66 -32.39 11.27 -26.73
CA ALA A 66 -33.33 12.29 -26.25
C ALA A 66 -32.63 13.63 -26.10
N PHE A 67 -33.00 14.63 -26.91
CA PHE A 67 -32.47 15.98 -26.85
C PHE A 67 -33.33 16.85 -25.94
N TYR A 68 -32.79 17.21 -24.78
CA TYR A 68 -33.43 18.08 -23.80
C TYR A 68 -33.02 19.52 -24.06
N ASP A 69 -34.00 20.33 -24.48
CA ASP A 69 -33.76 21.68 -24.99
C ASP A 69 -34.81 22.68 -24.49
N GLU A 70 -34.56 23.97 -24.72
CA GLU A 70 -35.44 25.07 -24.34
C GLU A 70 -35.46 26.11 -25.47
N LEU A 71 -36.66 26.38 -26.02
CA LEU A 71 -36.83 27.46 -26.97
C LEU A 71 -36.76 28.80 -26.24
N ALA A 72 -36.04 29.76 -26.82
CA ALA A 72 -35.77 31.07 -26.23
C ALA A 72 -35.93 32.21 -27.26
N GLY A 73 -37.10 32.27 -27.90
CA GLY A 73 -37.50 33.32 -28.85
C GLY A 73 -37.27 32.99 -30.32
N ALA A 74 -36.70 31.83 -30.64
CA ALA A 74 -36.52 31.34 -32.01
C ALA A 74 -36.73 29.81 -32.08
N PRO A 75 -37.10 29.26 -33.26
CA PRO A 75 -37.08 27.82 -33.51
C PRO A 75 -35.69 27.21 -33.28
N ARG A 76 -35.64 25.89 -33.13
CA ARG A 76 -34.41 25.15 -32.94
C ARG A 76 -34.19 24.14 -34.06
N ASP A 77 -33.02 24.23 -34.67
CA ASP A 77 -32.64 23.38 -35.80
C ASP A 77 -31.69 22.26 -35.38
N TYR A 78 -32.01 21.05 -35.85
CA TYR A 78 -31.20 19.85 -35.70
C TYR A 78 -30.85 19.29 -37.07
N PHE A 79 -29.58 18.96 -37.30
CA PHE A 79 -29.09 18.54 -38.62
C PHE A 79 -28.75 17.06 -38.65
N ILE A 80 -29.26 16.37 -39.67
CA ILE A 80 -28.96 14.98 -39.99
C ILE A 80 -28.23 14.96 -41.34
N THR A 81 -27.18 14.15 -41.43
CA THR A 81 -26.51 13.86 -42.71
C THR A 81 -26.22 12.38 -42.76
N SER A 82 -26.72 11.72 -43.79
CA SER A 82 -26.52 10.28 -44.02
C SER A 82 -26.12 10.04 -45.48
N ASP A 83 -25.18 9.12 -45.68
CA ASP A 83 -24.73 8.60 -46.98
C ASP A 83 -25.53 7.37 -47.45
N LYS A 84 -26.38 6.82 -46.57
CA LYS A 84 -27.27 5.70 -46.82
C LYS A 84 -28.71 6.03 -46.42
N GLU A 85 -29.64 5.19 -46.85
CA GLU A 85 -31.01 5.16 -46.33
C GLU A 85 -31.00 4.87 -44.82
N PHE A 86 -31.90 5.52 -44.07
CA PHE A 86 -31.98 5.39 -42.62
C PHE A 86 -33.43 5.53 -42.12
N ASP A 87 -33.73 4.88 -41.01
CA ASP A 87 -35.00 5.03 -40.30
C ASP A 87 -34.93 6.23 -39.36
N LEU A 88 -35.92 7.11 -39.46
CA LEU A 88 -36.05 8.29 -38.60
C LEU A 88 -37.36 8.20 -37.81
N TYR A 89 -37.19 7.95 -36.52
CA TYR A 89 -38.23 8.19 -35.54
C TYR A 89 -38.04 9.57 -34.90
N LEU A 90 -39.12 10.34 -34.79
CA LEU A 90 -39.16 11.60 -34.04
C LEU A 90 -40.37 11.58 -33.11
N ASN A 91 -40.20 12.01 -31.87
CA ASN A 91 -41.33 12.31 -30.98
C ASN A 91 -41.04 13.55 -30.14
N LEU A 92 -42.06 14.40 -29.99
CA LEU A 92 -42.00 15.58 -29.14
C LEU A 92 -42.58 15.27 -27.77
N LEU A 93 -41.85 15.62 -26.72
CA LEU A 93 -42.31 15.56 -25.34
C LEU A 93 -42.20 16.93 -24.68
N ALA A 94 -43.07 17.21 -23.73
CA ALA A 94 -42.99 18.37 -22.85
C ALA A 94 -42.93 17.89 -21.40
N PRO A 95 -42.03 18.41 -20.55
CA PRO A 95 -41.99 18.00 -19.14
C PRO A 95 -43.27 18.44 -18.44
N GLU A 96 -44.03 17.49 -17.89
CA GLU A 96 -45.39 17.76 -17.43
C GLU A 96 -45.41 18.79 -16.29
N PHE A 97 -44.50 18.69 -15.33
CA PHE A 97 -44.48 19.58 -14.17
C PHE A 97 -43.97 20.99 -14.46
N THR A 98 -42.93 21.12 -15.29
CA THR A 98 -42.31 22.43 -15.57
C THR A 98 -42.89 23.10 -16.81
N ASN A 99 -43.59 22.36 -17.66
CA ASN A 99 -44.23 22.88 -18.86
C ASN A 99 -45.54 22.13 -19.24
N PRO A 100 -46.58 22.18 -18.38
CA PRO A 100 -47.84 21.42 -18.59
C PRO A 100 -48.65 21.89 -19.82
N LYS A 101 -48.37 23.09 -20.34
CA LYS A 101 -49.04 23.65 -21.51
C LYS A 101 -48.17 23.63 -22.77
N GLY A 102 -46.98 23.04 -22.69
CA GLY A 102 -46.04 22.98 -23.81
C GLY A 102 -46.66 22.28 -25.01
N ARG A 103 -46.70 22.98 -26.15
CA ARG A 103 -47.14 22.44 -27.44
C ARG A 103 -46.14 22.85 -28.49
N TYR A 104 -45.57 21.85 -29.14
CA TYR A 104 -44.46 21.99 -30.08
C TYR A 104 -44.79 21.29 -31.37
N SER A 105 -44.24 21.81 -32.46
CA SER A 105 -44.37 21.22 -33.79
C SER A 105 -42.99 20.99 -34.37
N VAL A 106 -42.91 20.09 -35.35
CA VAL A 106 -41.67 19.75 -36.05
C VAL A 106 -41.87 19.87 -37.54
N ASN A 107 -40.97 20.58 -38.21
CA ASN A 107 -40.79 20.48 -39.66
C ASN A 107 -39.56 19.61 -39.96
N VAL A 108 -39.72 18.63 -40.85
CA VAL A 108 -38.59 17.92 -41.44
C VAL A 108 -38.35 18.51 -42.82
N VAL A 109 -37.16 19.07 -43.01
CA VAL A 109 -36.74 19.83 -44.18
C VAL A 109 -35.62 19.07 -44.88
N VAL A 110 -35.76 18.81 -46.17
CA VAL A 110 -34.64 18.32 -47.00
C VAL A 110 -33.82 19.50 -47.51
N ILE A 111 -32.50 19.37 -47.45
CA ILE A 111 -31.55 20.39 -47.91
C ILE A 111 -30.86 19.90 -49.18
N ASN A 112 -31.20 20.50 -50.33
CA ASN A 112 -30.61 20.18 -51.63
C ASN A 112 -30.00 21.44 -52.26
N SER A 113 -28.69 21.46 -52.54
CA SER A 113 -28.02 22.47 -53.37
C SER A 113 -28.57 23.91 -53.22
N GLU A 114 -28.68 24.38 -51.97
CA GLU A 114 -29.19 25.71 -51.54
C GLU A 114 -30.72 25.93 -51.49
N GLN A 115 -31.53 24.89 -51.69
CA GLN A 115 -32.97 24.92 -51.46
C GLN A 115 -33.37 24.07 -50.25
N GLU A 116 -34.14 24.67 -49.36
CA GLU A 116 -34.80 24.01 -48.23
C GLU A 116 -36.26 23.73 -48.58
N LYS A 117 -36.69 22.46 -48.45
CA LYS A 117 -38.08 22.07 -48.67
C LYS A 117 -38.61 21.26 -47.50
N VAL A 118 -39.69 21.73 -46.88
CA VAL A 118 -40.43 20.95 -45.88
C VAL A 118 -41.05 19.74 -46.57
N ILE A 119 -40.74 18.55 -46.07
CA ILE A 119 -41.25 17.26 -46.59
C ILE A 119 -42.18 16.55 -45.62
N TYR A 120 -42.07 16.84 -44.31
CA TYR A 120 -43.02 16.42 -43.30
C TYR A 120 -43.24 17.54 -42.28
N SER A 121 -44.46 17.63 -41.76
CA SER A 121 -44.82 18.56 -40.68
C SER A 121 -45.65 17.80 -39.65
N LEU A 122 -45.18 17.79 -38.41
CA LEU A 122 -45.90 17.29 -37.24
C LEU A 122 -46.54 18.47 -36.51
N ASP A 123 -47.86 18.61 -36.61
CA ASP A 123 -48.61 19.68 -35.93
C ASP A 123 -48.95 19.28 -34.50
N GLY A 124 -48.20 19.80 -33.52
CA GLY A 124 -48.52 19.57 -32.11
C GLY A 124 -49.47 20.59 -31.50
N PHE A 125 -50.01 21.54 -32.27
CA PHE A 125 -50.98 22.52 -31.75
C PHE A 125 -52.42 22.00 -31.82
N SER A 126 -52.75 21.24 -32.86
CA SER A 126 -54.06 20.60 -33.01
C SER A 126 -54.08 19.14 -32.52
N THR A 127 -52.93 18.48 -32.46
CA THR A 127 -52.81 17.11 -31.92
C THR A 127 -53.05 17.07 -30.42
N LYS A 128 -53.73 16.03 -29.95
CA LYS A 128 -53.90 15.73 -28.52
C LYS A 128 -52.57 15.23 -27.95
N TRP A 129 -52.15 15.81 -26.83
CA TRP A 129 -50.99 15.36 -26.07
C TRP A 129 -51.45 14.49 -24.90
N GLU A 130 -50.78 13.36 -24.68
CA GLU A 130 -51.17 12.37 -23.68
C GLU A 130 -50.13 12.28 -22.55
N GLU A 131 -50.58 12.02 -21.33
CA GLU A 131 -49.67 11.79 -20.19
C GLU A 131 -48.83 10.54 -20.44
N PHE A 132 -47.52 10.66 -20.23
CA PHE A 132 -46.56 9.59 -20.42
C PHE A 132 -45.58 9.56 -19.25
N TYR A 133 -45.55 8.44 -18.54
CA TYR A 133 -44.59 8.19 -17.47
C TYR A 133 -43.41 7.38 -18.00
N GLU A 134 -42.21 7.92 -17.84
CA GLU A 134 -40.95 7.29 -18.26
C GLU A 134 -40.31 6.61 -17.04
N PRO A 135 -40.26 5.26 -16.98
CA PRO A 135 -39.88 4.52 -15.77
C PRO A 135 -38.39 4.56 -15.42
N PHE A 136 -37.49 4.77 -16.38
CA PHE A 136 -36.04 4.85 -16.21
C PHE A 136 -35.63 6.14 -15.49
N GLY A 137 -36.06 7.29 -15.98
CA GLY A 137 -35.89 8.58 -15.33
C GLY A 137 -36.84 8.77 -14.14
N ARG A 138 -37.99 8.08 -14.13
CA ARG A 138 -39.13 8.35 -13.24
C ARG A 138 -39.62 9.79 -13.38
N ASP A 139 -39.82 10.24 -14.61
CA ASP A 139 -40.33 11.57 -14.93
C ASP A 139 -41.60 11.46 -15.75
N TYR A 140 -42.46 12.46 -15.59
CA TYR A 140 -43.71 12.59 -16.30
C TYR A 140 -43.59 13.59 -17.43
N TYR A 141 -44.15 13.22 -18.58
CA TYR A 141 -44.14 13.98 -19.81
C TYR A 141 -45.55 14.08 -20.36
N LEU A 142 -45.80 15.12 -21.13
CA LEU A 142 -46.84 15.14 -22.14
C LEU A 142 -46.23 14.66 -23.44
N LYS A 143 -46.74 13.56 -23.99
CA LYS A 143 -46.33 12.98 -25.27
C LYS A 143 -47.14 13.60 -26.40
N GLY A 144 -46.44 14.27 -27.30
CA GLY A 144 -46.98 14.94 -28.48
C GLY A 144 -46.90 14.08 -29.74
N PRO A 145 -46.97 14.72 -30.93
CA PRO A 145 -46.96 14.00 -32.21
C PRO A 145 -45.65 13.24 -32.43
N GLU A 146 -45.73 12.19 -33.25
CA GLU A 146 -44.58 11.37 -33.63
C GLU A 146 -44.54 11.10 -35.14
N LEU A 147 -43.33 10.88 -35.64
CA LEU A 147 -43.03 10.45 -37.01
C LEU A 147 -42.24 9.16 -36.93
N ASP A 148 -42.56 8.21 -37.79
CA ASP A 148 -41.78 6.99 -37.98
C ASP A 148 -41.74 6.67 -39.48
N LYS A 149 -40.62 7.01 -40.13
CA LYS A 149 -40.45 6.92 -41.58
C LYS A 149 -39.01 6.61 -41.95
N THR A 150 -38.85 5.95 -43.08
CA THR A 150 -37.55 5.73 -43.71
C THR A 150 -37.24 6.86 -44.68
N PHE A 151 -36.02 7.40 -44.62
CA PHE A 151 -35.55 8.51 -45.44
C PHE A 151 -34.35 8.07 -46.30
N PRO A 152 -34.27 8.52 -47.57
CA PRO A 152 -33.12 8.25 -48.41
C PRO A 152 -31.88 8.99 -47.90
N ALA A 153 -30.69 8.57 -48.38
CA ALA A 153 -29.44 9.28 -48.14
C ALA A 153 -29.56 10.77 -48.50
N GLY A 154 -29.02 11.65 -47.66
CA GLY A 154 -29.14 13.09 -47.86
C GLY A 154 -28.85 13.93 -46.62
N LYS A 155 -29.10 15.24 -46.75
CA LYS A 155 -29.02 16.22 -45.66
C LYS A 155 -30.42 16.67 -45.28
N TYR A 156 -30.71 16.62 -44.00
CA TYR A 156 -32.01 16.97 -43.45
C TYR A 156 -31.84 17.92 -42.27
N LYS A 157 -32.82 18.80 -42.09
CA LYS A 157 -32.99 19.65 -40.92
C LYS A 157 -34.32 19.33 -40.26
N VAL A 158 -34.28 19.11 -38.95
CA VAL A 158 -35.45 18.95 -38.10
C VAL A 158 -35.58 20.25 -37.32
N GLU A 159 -36.58 21.04 -37.65
CA GLU A 159 -36.85 22.34 -37.04
C GLU A 159 -37.97 22.18 -36.02
N VAL A 160 -37.68 22.44 -34.75
CA VAL A 160 -38.64 22.40 -33.64
C VAL A 160 -39.07 23.81 -33.29
N PHE A 161 -40.37 24.05 -33.17
CA PHE A 161 -40.92 25.37 -32.85
C PHE A 161 -42.17 25.29 -31.98
N SER A 162 -42.50 26.39 -31.32
CA SER A 162 -43.78 26.60 -30.62
C SER A 162 -44.41 27.92 -31.10
N LYS A 163 -45.63 28.23 -30.66
CA LYS A 163 -46.34 29.45 -31.12
C LYS A 163 -45.58 30.74 -30.81
N ASP A 164 -44.89 30.77 -29.68
CA ASP A 164 -44.09 31.89 -29.18
C ASP A 164 -42.58 31.59 -29.20
N ASN A 165 -42.18 30.40 -29.64
CA ASN A 165 -40.83 29.87 -29.55
C ASN A 165 -40.24 29.95 -28.15
N LEU A 166 -41.05 29.63 -27.13
CA LEU A 166 -40.62 29.55 -25.74
C LEU A 166 -40.88 28.16 -25.15
N GLY A 167 -40.06 27.84 -24.16
CA GLY A 167 -40.30 26.75 -23.22
C GLY A 167 -39.47 25.49 -23.47
N LYS A 168 -39.48 24.62 -22.45
CA LYS A 168 -38.73 23.36 -22.44
C LYS A 168 -39.46 22.28 -23.22
N TYR A 169 -38.71 21.49 -23.97
CA TYR A 169 -39.19 20.32 -24.69
C TYR A 169 -38.11 19.25 -24.77
N VAL A 170 -38.52 18.06 -25.18
CA VAL A 170 -37.61 16.98 -25.54
C VAL A 170 -37.92 16.52 -26.95
N LEU A 171 -36.89 16.45 -27.79
CA LEU A 171 -36.96 15.77 -29.08
C LEU A 171 -36.36 14.37 -28.92
N ALA A 172 -37.21 13.35 -28.89
CA ALA A 172 -36.78 11.96 -28.93
C ALA A 172 -36.54 11.55 -30.39
N VAL A 173 -35.40 10.92 -30.66
CA VAL A 173 -34.94 10.53 -32.00
C VAL A 173 -34.49 9.08 -31.99
N GLY A 174 -34.87 8.31 -33.01
CA GLY A 174 -34.46 6.92 -33.20
C GLY A 174 -35.18 5.92 -32.29
N LYS A 175 -35.08 4.64 -32.63
CA LYS A 175 -35.72 3.53 -31.90
C LYS A 175 -34.76 2.41 -31.50
N GLN A 176 -33.60 2.34 -32.14
CA GLN A 176 -32.64 1.27 -31.88
C GLN A 176 -31.87 1.58 -30.59
N GLU A 177 -32.00 0.69 -29.61
CA GLU A 177 -31.29 0.81 -28.34
C GLU A 177 -29.84 0.31 -28.48
N VAL A 178 -28.86 1.13 -28.09
CA VAL A 178 -27.45 0.75 -28.05
C VAL A 178 -26.88 1.07 -26.68
N PHE A 179 -26.42 0.04 -25.98
CA PHE A 179 -25.76 0.18 -24.69
C PHE A 179 -24.25 0.16 -24.87
N SER A 180 -23.61 1.29 -24.60
CA SER A 180 -22.15 1.36 -24.46
C SER A 180 -21.77 1.71 -23.02
N LEU A 181 -20.76 1.00 -22.47
CA LEU A 181 -20.32 1.22 -21.09
C LEU A 181 -19.93 2.68 -20.79
N PRO A 182 -19.18 3.40 -21.66
CA PRO A 182 -18.86 4.81 -21.40
C PRO A 182 -20.10 5.71 -21.35
N GLU A 183 -21.09 5.46 -22.20
CA GLU A 183 -22.30 6.28 -22.27
C GLU A 183 -23.24 5.97 -21.10
N SER A 184 -23.38 4.70 -20.72
CA SER A 184 -24.11 4.29 -19.51
C SER A 184 -23.53 4.92 -18.24
N LEU A 185 -22.20 5.07 -18.15
CA LEU A 185 -21.59 5.77 -17.02
C LEU A 185 -21.96 7.25 -17.03
N ASN A 186 -21.96 7.92 -18.17
CA ASN A 186 -22.26 9.35 -18.29
C ASN A 186 -23.69 9.70 -17.82
N ILE A 187 -24.64 8.75 -17.87
CA ILE A 187 -26.00 8.90 -17.34
C ILE A 187 -25.99 9.30 -15.86
N PHE A 188 -25.08 8.76 -15.04
CA PHE A 188 -24.97 9.08 -13.61
C PHE A 188 -24.55 10.54 -13.34
N TRP A 189 -24.07 11.26 -14.36
CA TRP A 189 -23.75 12.69 -14.29
C TRP A 189 -24.88 13.53 -14.91
N GLN A 190 -25.43 13.07 -16.04
CA GLN A 190 -26.44 13.82 -16.79
C GLN A 190 -27.82 13.79 -16.13
N LEU A 191 -28.27 12.64 -15.60
CA LEU A 191 -29.61 12.54 -15.00
C LEU A 191 -29.77 13.39 -13.73
N PRO A 192 -28.82 13.46 -12.79
CA PRO A 192 -28.89 14.40 -11.69
C PRO A 192 -29.05 15.86 -12.15
N LEU A 193 -28.30 16.27 -13.19
CA LEU A 193 -28.41 17.61 -13.76
C LEU A 193 -29.78 17.84 -14.41
N LEU A 194 -30.32 16.84 -15.12
CA LEU A 194 -31.67 16.88 -15.68
C LEU A 194 -32.74 17.04 -14.60
N LYS A 195 -32.66 16.24 -13.54
CA LYS A 195 -33.57 16.31 -12.39
C LYS A 195 -33.59 17.71 -11.77
N ILE A 196 -32.42 18.32 -11.56
CA ILE A 196 -32.30 19.65 -10.94
C ILE A 196 -32.71 20.79 -11.90
N ASN A 197 -32.26 20.76 -13.17
CA ASN A 197 -32.36 21.92 -14.06
C ASN A 197 -33.57 21.86 -15.00
N PHE A 198 -33.91 20.67 -15.49
CA PHE A 198 -34.95 20.47 -16.49
C PHE A 198 -36.30 20.13 -15.84
N PHE A 199 -36.33 19.07 -15.02
CA PHE A 199 -37.56 18.55 -14.40
C PHE A 199 -37.92 19.21 -13.08
N LYS A 200 -36.96 19.80 -12.37
CA LYS A 200 -37.15 20.35 -11.01
C LYS A 200 -37.68 19.29 -10.03
N THR A 201 -37.23 18.05 -10.18
CA THR A 201 -37.60 16.88 -9.36
C THR A 201 -36.40 16.40 -8.52
N SER A 202 -36.65 15.49 -7.57
CA SER A 202 -35.60 14.96 -6.69
C SER A 202 -34.65 14.03 -7.42
N VAL A 203 -33.34 14.28 -7.28
CA VAL A 203 -32.27 13.43 -7.80
C VAL A 203 -32.33 12.00 -7.23
N LEU A 204 -32.86 11.83 -6.00
CA LEU A 204 -32.98 10.51 -5.37
C LEU A 204 -33.92 9.58 -6.14
N GLN A 205 -34.89 10.12 -6.89
CA GLN A 205 -35.79 9.29 -7.70
C GLN A 205 -35.00 8.43 -8.71
N PHE A 206 -33.95 8.99 -9.31
CA PHE A 206 -33.05 8.26 -10.20
C PHE A 206 -32.23 7.20 -9.44
N PHE A 207 -31.62 7.57 -8.32
CA PHE A 207 -30.77 6.64 -7.56
C PHE A 207 -31.54 5.46 -6.93
N PHE A 208 -32.86 5.59 -6.77
CA PHE A 208 -33.75 4.50 -6.34
C PHE A 208 -34.35 3.67 -7.49
N THR A 209 -33.93 3.91 -8.74
CA THR A 209 -34.22 3.00 -9.87
C THR A 209 -33.32 1.76 -9.76
N PRO A 210 -33.70 0.61 -10.37
CA PRO A 210 -32.83 -0.56 -10.43
C PRO A 210 -31.44 -0.24 -10.99
N PHE A 211 -31.37 0.60 -12.02
CA PHE A 211 -30.11 1.07 -12.62
C PHE A 211 -29.29 1.93 -11.64
N GLY A 212 -29.92 2.88 -10.96
CA GLY A 212 -29.28 3.72 -9.94
C GLY A 212 -28.71 2.93 -8.77
N ILE A 213 -29.48 1.95 -8.26
CA ILE A 213 -29.07 1.06 -7.17
C ILE A 213 -27.88 0.19 -7.60
N ALA A 214 -27.92 -0.38 -8.81
CA ALA A 214 -26.83 -1.17 -9.35
C ALA A 214 -25.52 -0.37 -9.44
N GLY A 215 -25.59 0.86 -9.94
CA GLY A 215 -24.43 1.76 -10.00
C GLY A 215 -23.83 2.07 -8.63
N ILE A 216 -24.67 2.43 -7.65
CA ILE A 216 -24.21 2.70 -6.28
C ILE A 216 -23.57 1.45 -5.66
N SER A 217 -24.16 0.28 -5.87
CA SER A 217 -23.67 -0.99 -5.34
C SER A 217 -22.26 -1.33 -5.84
N VAL A 218 -21.98 -1.05 -7.12
CA VAL A 218 -20.65 -1.25 -7.72
C VAL A 218 -19.62 -0.32 -7.08
N ILE A 219 -19.96 0.97 -6.90
CA ILE A 219 -19.07 1.94 -6.25
C ILE A 219 -18.75 1.50 -4.82
N PHE A 220 -19.77 1.09 -4.07
CA PHE A 220 -19.60 0.62 -2.69
C PHE A 220 -18.71 -0.63 -2.61
N GLY A 221 -18.91 -1.60 -3.52
CA GLY A 221 -18.06 -2.78 -3.64
C GLY A 221 -16.59 -2.43 -3.92
N LEU A 222 -16.32 -1.47 -4.81
CA LEU A 222 -14.96 -1.01 -5.10
C LEU A 222 -14.29 -0.38 -3.87
N VAL A 223 -15.03 0.41 -3.08
CA VAL A 223 -14.51 1.02 -1.84
C VAL A 223 -14.12 -0.06 -0.83
N ILE A 224 -14.95 -1.08 -0.64
CA ILE A 224 -14.64 -2.20 0.28
C ILE A 224 -13.38 -2.94 -0.18
N ILE A 225 -13.25 -3.25 -1.47
CA ILE A 225 -12.08 -3.93 -2.02
C ILE A 225 -10.80 -3.11 -1.77
N LEU A 226 -10.85 -1.79 -1.98
CA LEU A 226 -9.72 -0.90 -1.71
C LEU A 226 -9.34 -0.87 -0.22
N ALA A 227 -10.33 -0.86 0.68
CA ALA A 227 -10.09 -0.90 2.12
C ALA A 227 -9.41 -2.22 2.55
N VAL A 228 -9.90 -3.36 2.04
CA VAL A 228 -9.31 -4.69 2.30
C VAL A 228 -7.88 -4.75 1.77
N LEU A 229 -7.63 -4.26 0.55
CA LEU A 229 -6.29 -4.23 -0.02
C LEU A 229 -5.33 -3.40 0.83
N ASN A 230 -5.77 -2.23 1.29
CA ASN A 230 -4.96 -1.37 2.15
C ASN A 230 -4.60 -2.05 3.48
N TYR A 231 -5.53 -2.78 4.09
CA TYR A 231 -5.29 -3.57 5.29
C TYR A 231 -4.21 -4.64 5.07
N PHE A 232 -4.28 -5.40 3.98
CA PHE A 232 -3.26 -6.41 3.66
C PHE A 232 -1.88 -5.80 3.39
N VAL A 233 -1.81 -4.66 2.72
CA VAL A 233 -0.54 -3.95 2.52
C VAL A 233 0.08 -3.55 3.86
N ALA A 234 -0.72 -3.03 4.80
CA ALA A 234 -0.24 -2.66 6.13
C ALA A 234 0.39 -3.87 6.86
N LEU A 235 -0.28 -5.02 6.85
CA LEU A 235 0.24 -6.26 7.45
C LEU A 235 1.58 -6.71 6.84
N ILE A 236 1.71 -6.61 5.51
CA ILE A 236 2.95 -6.98 4.81
C ILE A 236 4.10 -6.03 5.20
N VAL A 237 3.83 -4.72 5.25
CA VAL A 237 4.83 -3.71 5.61
C VAL A 237 5.33 -3.91 7.04
N GLU A 238 4.43 -4.19 7.97
CA GLU A 238 4.77 -4.49 9.37
C GLU A 238 5.68 -5.73 9.46
N LYS A 239 5.34 -6.79 8.73
CA LYS A 239 6.14 -8.02 8.67
C LYS A 239 7.52 -7.80 8.04
N ILE A 240 7.65 -6.92 7.05
CA ILE A 240 8.93 -6.57 6.44
C ILE A 240 9.80 -5.75 7.41
N LYS A 241 9.22 -4.74 8.09
CA LYS A 241 9.92 -3.95 9.12
C LYS A 241 10.50 -4.85 10.23
N ASN A 242 9.75 -5.88 10.64
CA ASN A 242 10.15 -6.76 11.73
C ASN A 242 11.15 -7.87 11.32
N SER A 243 11.36 -8.15 10.02
CA SER A 243 12.08 -9.37 9.58
C SER A 243 13.51 -9.19 9.04
N ALA A 244 14.07 -7.99 8.94
CA ALA A 244 15.30 -7.80 8.14
C ALA A 244 16.45 -7.02 8.80
N VAL A 245 16.35 -6.63 10.08
CA VAL A 245 17.46 -5.91 10.74
C VAL A 245 18.34 -6.88 11.51
N ARG A 246 19.61 -6.98 11.08
CA ARG A 246 20.64 -7.73 11.80
C ARG A 246 20.86 -7.10 13.17
N THR A 247 20.54 -7.85 14.23
CA THR A 247 20.67 -7.39 15.62
C THR A 247 21.80 -8.12 16.35
N ILE A 248 22.74 -7.35 16.89
CA ILE A 248 23.88 -7.85 17.68
C ILE A 248 24.00 -6.99 18.92
N LEU A 249 24.09 -7.61 20.08
CA LEU A 249 24.39 -6.95 21.34
C LEU A 249 25.73 -7.45 21.87
N LEU A 250 26.64 -6.55 22.18
CA LEU A 250 28.00 -6.88 22.64
C LEU A 250 28.18 -6.28 24.04
N THR A 251 28.13 -7.13 25.06
CA THR A 251 28.22 -6.73 26.46
C THR A 251 29.62 -7.06 27.02
N SER A 252 30.03 -6.31 28.04
CA SER A 252 31.21 -6.65 28.83
C SER A 252 30.92 -7.76 29.83
N ALA A 253 29.84 -7.63 30.61
CA ALA A 253 29.51 -8.50 31.74
C ALA A 253 28.09 -9.09 31.69
N GLY A 254 27.60 -9.43 30.50
CA GLY A 254 26.45 -10.33 30.35
C GLY A 254 25.16 -9.79 30.93
N MET A 255 24.48 -10.60 31.75
CA MET A 255 23.19 -10.26 32.38
C MET A 255 23.29 -9.23 33.50
N GLN A 256 24.48 -8.70 33.80
CA GLN A 256 24.60 -7.43 34.52
C GLN A 256 23.86 -6.28 33.81
N MET A 257 23.63 -6.41 32.50
CA MET A 257 22.87 -5.50 31.66
C MET A 257 21.38 -5.85 31.52
N LYS A 258 20.82 -6.70 32.41
CA LYS A 258 19.44 -7.23 32.29
C LYS A 258 18.37 -6.16 32.02
N ASP A 259 18.43 -5.02 32.70
CA ASP A 259 17.41 -3.97 32.56
C ASP A 259 17.43 -3.34 31.16
N GLU A 260 18.61 -3.20 30.57
CA GLU A 260 18.75 -2.72 29.19
C GLU A 260 18.38 -3.81 28.17
N ILE A 261 18.71 -5.08 28.45
CA ILE A 261 18.35 -6.21 27.58
C ILE A 261 16.83 -6.37 27.48
N ILE A 262 16.11 -6.28 28.61
CA ILE A 262 14.65 -6.42 28.65
C ILE A 262 13.96 -5.34 27.83
N LYS A 263 14.42 -4.08 27.90
CA LYS A 263 13.87 -2.96 27.12
C LYS A 263 13.98 -3.16 25.61
N LEU A 264 14.89 -4.01 25.16
CA LEU A 264 15.12 -4.28 23.73
C LEU A 264 14.25 -5.43 23.20
N LEU A 265 13.59 -6.19 24.06
CA LEU A 265 12.75 -7.31 23.64
C LEU A 265 11.42 -6.82 23.06
N GLN A 266 11.01 -7.43 21.95
CA GLN A 266 9.71 -7.16 21.30
C GLN A 266 8.60 -8.10 21.77
N LYS A 267 8.93 -9.05 22.65
CA LYS A 267 8.00 -10.03 23.22
C LYS A 267 8.39 -10.34 24.67
N PRO A 268 7.44 -10.83 25.49
CA PRO A 268 7.73 -11.22 26.86
C PRO A 268 8.85 -12.26 26.94
N THR A 269 9.62 -12.22 28.01
CA THR A 269 10.79 -13.09 28.24
C THR A 269 10.45 -14.58 28.18
N TYR A 270 9.27 -14.98 28.67
CA TYR A 270 8.78 -16.37 28.61
C TYR A 270 8.47 -16.90 27.20
N ASP A 271 8.39 -16.03 26.19
CA ASP A 271 8.25 -16.41 24.79
C ASP A 271 9.60 -16.37 24.04
N VAL A 272 10.70 -16.07 24.73
CA VAL A 272 12.05 -15.95 24.13
C VAL A 272 12.86 -17.21 24.38
N ASN A 273 13.21 -17.90 23.29
CA ASN A 273 14.07 -19.08 23.34
C ASN A 273 15.55 -18.69 23.19
N VAL A 274 16.37 -19.06 24.17
CA VAL A 274 17.79 -18.70 24.22
C VAL A 274 18.66 -19.96 24.05
N ALA A 275 19.60 -19.91 23.11
CA ALA A 275 20.76 -20.79 23.08
C ALA A 275 21.88 -20.15 23.90
N PHE A 276 22.18 -20.72 25.06
CA PHE A 276 23.20 -20.23 25.98
C PHE A 276 24.50 -21.00 25.75
N ILE A 277 25.45 -20.38 25.04
CA ILE A 277 26.67 -21.05 24.58
C ILE A 277 27.74 -21.00 25.67
N THR A 278 28.03 -22.16 26.25
CA THR A 278 28.89 -22.33 27.42
C THR A 278 30.35 -22.67 27.08
N THR A 279 30.68 -22.79 25.79
CA THR A 279 31.97 -23.31 25.35
C THR A 279 33.18 -22.53 25.88
N ALA A 280 33.08 -21.21 26.05
CA ALA A 280 34.25 -20.41 26.42
C ALA A 280 34.85 -20.75 27.80
N TYR A 281 34.05 -21.25 28.74
CA TYR A 281 34.52 -21.59 30.10
C TYR A 281 34.69 -23.10 30.34
N LYS A 282 34.38 -23.95 29.35
CA LYS A 282 34.41 -25.42 29.49
C LYS A 282 35.77 -25.99 29.92
N TYR A 283 36.88 -25.35 29.56
CA TYR A 283 38.21 -25.78 29.97
C TYR A 283 38.48 -25.61 31.49
N LYS A 284 37.56 -24.99 32.23
CA LYS A 284 37.60 -24.71 33.67
C LYS A 284 36.35 -25.20 34.40
N LEU A 285 35.75 -26.32 33.97
CA LEU A 285 34.56 -26.87 34.63
C LEU A 285 34.75 -27.09 36.14
N GLU A 286 35.96 -27.42 36.57
CA GLU A 286 36.32 -27.59 38.00
C GLU A 286 36.31 -26.26 38.79
N GLU A 287 36.44 -25.11 38.13
CA GLU A 287 36.45 -23.79 38.77
C GLU A 287 35.04 -23.19 38.95
N ASN A 288 34.00 -23.84 38.41
CA ASN A 288 32.58 -23.43 38.45
C ASN A 288 32.37 -21.90 38.46
N PRO A 289 32.64 -21.21 37.33
CA PRO A 289 32.67 -19.76 37.30
C PRO A 289 31.32 -19.15 37.68
N GLU A 290 31.27 -18.51 38.84
CA GLU A 290 30.07 -17.95 39.46
C GLU A 290 29.31 -17.00 38.51
N TYR A 291 30.02 -16.26 37.65
CA TYR A 291 29.40 -15.34 36.69
C TYR A 291 28.51 -16.04 35.66
N VAL A 292 28.89 -17.23 35.18
CA VAL A 292 28.09 -17.99 34.22
C VAL A 292 26.80 -18.48 34.88
N ALA A 293 26.95 -19.06 36.07
CA ALA A 293 25.81 -19.56 36.84
C ALA A 293 24.84 -18.42 37.17
N LYS A 294 25.38 -17.23 37.49
CA LYS A 294 24.61 -16.02 37.74
C LYS A 294 23.84 -15.55 36.50
N ASP A 295 24.47 -15.50 35.33
CA ASP A 295 23.80 -15.10 34.09
C ASP A 295 22.66 -16.07 33.72
N LEU A 296 22.92 -17.37 33.85
CA LEU A 296 21.91 -18.41 33.64
C LEU A 296 20.75 -18.30 34.64
N LEU A 297 21.05 -18.07 35.92
CA LEU A 297 20.05 -17.90 36.96
C LEU A 297 19.17 -16.67 36.69
N ILE A 298 19.79 -15.52 36.38
CA ILE A 298 19.05 -14.29 36.05
C ILE A 298 18.13 -14.52 34.85
N MET A 299 18.59 -15.20 33.80
CA MET A 299 17.72 -15.51 32.66
C MET A 299 16.54 -16.41 33.05
N LYS A 300 16.76 -17.43 33.88
CA LYS A 300 15.70 -18.30 34.38
C LYS A 300 14.70 -17.55 35.25
N GLU A 301 15.17 -16.70 36.17
CA GLU A 301 14.32 -15.86 37.03
C GLU A 301 13.49 -14.86 36.23
N LEU A 302 14.05 -14.32 35.15
CA LEU A 302 13.32 -13.45 34.22
C LEU A 302 12.36 -14.23 33.30
N GLY A 303 12.38 -15.57 33.33
CA GLY A 303 11.46 -16.42 32.59
C GLY A 303 11.92 -16.83 31.19
N PHE A 304 13.15 -16.56 30.77
CA PHE A 304 13.63 -17.01 29.45
C PHE A 304 13.65 -18.55 29.32
N ASN A 305 13.34 -19.06 28.14
CA ASN A 305 13.49 -20.49 27.81
C ASN A 305 14.93 -20.78 27.40
N VAL A 306 15.79 -21.04 28.37
CA VAL A 306 17.24 -21.19 28.16
C VAL A 306 17.64 -22.65 27.94
N GLU A 307 18.38 -22.92 26.87
CA GLU A 307 19.05 -24.21 26.63
C GLU A 307 20.57 -23.98 26.55
N GLU A 308 21.31 -24.66 27.43
CA GLU A 308 22.76 -24.65 27.42
C GLU A 308 23.29 -25.50 26.24
N ILE A 309 24.16 -24.91 25.42
CA ILE A 309 24.69 -25.56 24.22
C ILE A 309 26.20 -25.36 24.15
N ASP A 310 26.94 -26.47 24.17
CA ASP A 310 28.36 -26.46 23.80
C ASP A 310 28.51 -26.55 22.27
N ILE A 311 29.25 -25.66 21.63
CA ILE A 311 29.54 -25.74 20.19
C ILE A 311 30.74 -26.63 19.84
N GLU A 312 31.58 -27.00 20.82
CA GLU A 312 32.73 -27.89 20.58
C GLU A 312 32.27 -29.27 20.09
N GLY A 313 33.02 -29.84 19.14
CA GLY A 313 32.72 -31.16 18.55
C GLY A 313 31.50 -31.20 17.62
N LYS A 314 30.70 -30.13 17.53
CA LYS A 314 29.54 -30.06 16.65
C LYS A 314 29.92 -29.58 15.26
N ASN A 315 29.12 -29.89 14.26
CA ASN A 315 29.27 -29.37 12.89
C ASN A 315 28.14 -28.38 12.53
N LYS A 316 28.26 -27.71 11.39
CA LYS A 316 27.30 -26.67 10.95
C LYS A 316 25.86 -27.16 10.86
N ASN A 317 25.63 -28.39 10.40
CA ASN A 317 24.28 -28.92 10.22
C ASN A 317 23.60 -29.15 11.58
N LEU A 318 24.34 -29.74 12.53
CA LEU A 318 23.85 -29.92 13.89
C LEU A 318 23.61 -28.57 14.58
N LEU A 319 24.52 -27.61 14.44
CA LEU A 319 24.34 -26.26 14.98
C LEU A 319 23.12 -25.54 14.40
N MET A 320 22.90 -25.63 13.08
CA MET A 320 21.71 -25.05 12.44
C MET A 320 20.41 -25.65 13.00
N LYS A 321 20.38 -26.96 13.28
CA LYS A 321 19.23 -27.65 13.88
C LYS A 321 19.01 -27.22 15.33
N LEU A 322 20.07 -27.19 16.14
CA LEU A 322 19.99 -26.74 17.54
C LEU A 322 19.51 -25.29 17.67
N PHE A 323 19.84 -24.43 16.70
CA PHE A 323 19.48 -23.02 16.71
C PHE A 323 18.19 -22.69 15.94
N GLU A 324 17.51 -23.67 15.35
CA GLU A 324 16.36 -23.44 14.47
C GLU A 324 15.24 -22.67 15.17
N ASN A 325 14.92 -23.07 16.41
CA ASN A 325 13.84 -22.49 17.22
C ASN A 325 14.35 -21.47 18.26
N LYS A 326 15.59 -21.02 18.15
CA LYS A 326 16.20 -20.09 19.10
C LYS A 326 16.09 -18.67 18.57
N ASP A 327 15.63 -17.76 19.42
CA ASP A 327 15.52 -16.33 19.11
C ASP A 327 16.85 -15.62 19.36
N ILE A 328 17.51 -15.99 20.46
CA ILE A 328 18.77 -15.40 20.91
C ILE A 328 19.85 -16.49 20.91
N ILE A 329 20.99 -16.20 20.29
CA ILE A 329 22.23 -16.95 20.43
C ILE A 329 23.13 -16.15 21.37
N PHE A 330 23.14 -16.54 22.64
CA PHE A 330 23.87 -15.88 23.72
C PHE A 330 25.21 -16.58 23.93
N VAL A 331 26.32 -15.92 23.62
CA VAL A 331 27.66 -16.50 23.67
C VAL A 331 28.42 -15.97 24.87
N GLU A 332 28.68 -16.88 25.81
CA GLU A 332 29.13 -16.51 27.13
C GLU A 332 30.64 -16.23 27.23
N GLY A 333 31.03 -15.59 28.34
CA GLY A 333 32.41 -15.30 28.70
C GLY A 333 33.24 -16.54 29.06
N GLY A 334 34.56 -16.35 29.15
CA GLY A 334 35.53 -17.42 29.39
C GLY A 334 36.81 -17.13 28.63
N ASN A 335 37.49 -18.15 28.12
CA ASN A 335 38.71 -17.95 27.32
C ASN A 335 38.40 -17.75 25.84
N THR A 336 38.77 -16.57 25.34
CA THR A 336 38.52 -16.14 23.97
C THR A 336 39.27 -16.99 22.94
N PHE A 337 40.50 -17.43 23.22
CA PHE A 337 41.28 -18.26 22.29
C PHE A 337 40.68 -19.65 22.13
N TYR A 338 40.25 -20.26 23.24
CA TYR A 338 39.55 -21.53 23.26
C TYR A 338 38.20 -21.43 22.53
N LEU A 339 37.40 -20.41 22.83
CA LEU A 339 36.14 -20.14 22.13
C LEU A 339 36.35 -20.00 20.63
N LEU A 340 37.35 -19.22 20.19
CA LEU A 340 37.62 -19.03 18.77
C LEU A 340 38.03 -20.35 18.09
N LYS A 341 38.84 -21.21 18.75
CA LYS A 341 39.16 -22.55 18.24
C LYS A 341 37.88 -23.36 17.99
N ALA A 342 36.97 -23.42 18.95
CA ALA A 342 35.72 -24.15 18.83
C ALA A 342 34.79 -23.57 17.75
N ILE A 343 34.71 -22.23 17.62
CA ILE A 343 33.97 -21.55 16.55
C ILE A 343 34.48 -21.97 15.17
N ARG A 344 35.81 -22.08 15.01
CA ARG A 344 36.43 -22.48 13.73
C ARG A 344 36.16 -23.94 13.41
N GLN A 345 36.37 -24.84 14.36
CA GLN A 345 36.17 -26.27 14.18
C GLN A 345 34.72 -26.62 13.87
N SER A 346 33.77 -25.97 14.55
CA SER A 346 32.34 -26.24 14.37
C SER A 346 31.71 -25.55 13.16
N GLY A 347 32.36 -24.50 12.65
CA GLY A 347 31.80 -23.64 11.61
C GLY A 347 30.70 -22.70 12.10
N PHE A 348 30.61 -22.47 13.43
CA PHE A 348 29.64 -21.58 14.07
C PHE A 348 29.58 -20.19 13.42
N GLU A 349 30.70 -19.61 12.98
CA GLU A 349 30.70 -18.31 12.30
C GLU A 349 29.75 -18.26 11.09
N LYS A 350 29.75 -19.33 10.26
CA LYS A 350 28.88 -19.37 9.08
C LYS A 350 27.41 -19.51 9.49
N VAL A 351 27.16 -20.28 10.55
CA VAL A 351 25.82 -20.50 11.13
C VAL A 351 25.26 -19.19 11.67
N ILE A 352 25.98 -18.49 12.55
CA ILE A 352 25.50 -17.25 13.15
C ILE A 352 25.27 -16.15 12.11
N LYS A 353 26.12 -16.03 11.09
CA LYS A 353 25.90 -15.10 9.97
C LYS A 353 24.61 -15.38 9.20
N LYS A 354 24.23 -16.66 9.05
CA LYS A 354 22.97 -17.06 8.41
C LYS A 354 21.77 -16.77 9.32
N LEU A 355 21.88 -17.06 10.62
CA LEU A 355 20.82 -16.81 11.61
C LEU A 355 20.53 -15.32 11.78
N LEU A 356 21.57 -14.48 11.82
CA LEU A 356 21.44 -13.01 11.86
C LEU A 356 20.66 -12.47 10.65
N LYS A 357 20.83 -13.07 9.45
CA LYS A 357 20.05 -12.71 8.25
C LYS A 357 18.59 -13.18 8.32
N LYS A 358 18.27 -14.13 9.20
CA LYS A 358 16.91 -14.63 9.48
C LYS A 358 16.26 -13.90 10.67
N GLY A 359 16.84 -12.80 11.16
CA GLY A 359 16.31 -12.03 12.28
C GLY A 359 16.62 -12.61 13.67
N ARG A 360 17.47 -13.63 13.79
CA ARG A 360 17.94 -14.08 15.11
C ARG A 360 18.90 -13.06 15.71
N VAL A 361 18.96 -12.98 17.03
CA VAL A 361 19.81 -12.04 17.75
C VAL A 361 21.09 -12.73 18.20
N TYR A 362 22.23 -12.07 18.04
CA TYR A 362 23.48 -12.48 18.69
C TYR A 362 23.72 -11.62 19.92
N VAL A 363 23.95 -12.25 21.07
CA VAL A 363 24.44 -11.56 22.26
C VAL A 363 25.80 -12.13 22.61
N GLY A 364 26.83 -11.28 22.67
CA GLY A 364 28.17 -11.67 23.11
C GLY A 364 28.44 -11.14 24.51
N VAL A 365 29.07 -11.95 25.35
CA VAL A 365 29.52 -11.58 26.69
C VAL A 365 31.03 -11.75 26.76
N SER A 366 31.75 -10.72 27.18
CA SER A 366 33.21 -10.76 27.35
C SER A 366 33.93 -11.40 26.14
N ALA A 367 34.43 -12.64 26.26
CA ALA A 367 34.99 -13.45 25.17
C ALA A 367 34.07 -13.53 23.94
N GLY A 368 32.76 -13.76 24.14
CA GLY A 368 31.72 -13.71 23.10
C GLY A 368 31.69 -12.37 22.36
N SER A 369 31.80 -11.26 23.09
CA SER A 369 31.92 -9.93 22.47
C SER A 369 33.20 -9.78 21.66
N ILE A 370 34.35 -10.22 22.20
CA ILE A 370 35.64 -10.10 21.52
C ILE A 370 35.65 -10.89 20.20
N VAL A 371 35.16 -12.14 20.19
CA VAL A 371 35.12 -12.97 18.97
C VAL A 371 34.23 -12.40 17.87
N ALA A 372 33.24 -11.55 18.20
CA ALA A 372 32.40 -10.89 17.21
C ALA A 372 33.15 -9.85 16.37
N GLY A 373 34.28 -9.34 16.87
CA GLY A 373 35.09 -8.32 16.20
C GLY A 373 35.91 -8.83 15.01
N LYS A 374 36.75 -7.95 14.46
CA LYS A 374 37.70 -8.30 13.37
C LYS A 374 38.83 -9.21 13.84
N THR A 375 39.30 -9.02 15.07
CA THR A 375 40.34 -9.85 15.69
C THR A 375 40.12 -9.96 17.20
N ILE A 376 40.65 -11.05 17.78
CA ILE A 376 40.62 -11.33 19.21
C ILE A 376 41.88 -10.86 19.96
N GLU A 377 42.77 -10.10 19.32
CA GLU A 377 44.04 -9.64 19.94
C GLU A 377 43.86 -8.97 21.31
N THR A 378 42.73 -8.27 21.52
CA THR A 378 42.39 -7.61 22.77
C THR A 378 42.22 -8.57 23.95
N ALA A 379 41.94 -9.84 23.69
CA ALA A 379 41.81 -10.87 24.73
C ALA A 379 43.12 -11.09 25.49
N GLY A 380 44.26 -10.95 24.82
CA GLY A 380 45.58 -11.12 25.43
C GLY A 380 46.18 -9.83 25.98
N TRP A 381 45.42 -8.75 26.05
CA TRP A 381 45.88 -7.51 26.69
C TRP A 381 45.62 -7.60 28.20
N LYS A 382 46.25 -6.72 29.01
CA LYS A 382 46.03 -6.58 30.48
C LYS A 382 46.09 -7.90 31.28
N ASP A 383 47.05 -8.77 30.95
CA ASP A 383 47.15 -10.12 31.55
C ASP A 383 45.85 -10.94 31.45
N GLY A 384 45.11 -10.73 30.35
CA GLY A 384 43.85 -11.40 30.07
C GLY A 384 44.00 -12.88 29.71
N ASP A 385 43.31 -13.30 28.66
CA ASP A 385 43.26 -14.71 28.29
C ASP A 385 44.62 -15.25 27.84
N LYS A 386 45.02 -16.38 28.41
CA LYS A 386 46.19 -17.13 27.95
C LYS A 386 45.83 -17.95 26.71
N ASN A 387 46.66 -17.88 25.67
CA ASN A 387 46.51 -18.66 24.44
C ASN A 387 47.09 -20.09 24.59
N PHE A 388 46.57 -20.87 25.53
CA PHE A 388 47.03 -22.24 25.78
C PHE A 388 46.72 -23.20 24.62
N VAL A 389 45.73 -22.87 23.79
CA VAL A 389 45.38 -23.61 22.57
C VAL A 389 46.29 -23.32 21.37
N LYS A 390 47.31 -22.46 21.53
CA LYS A 390 48.33 -22.13 20.52
C LYS A 390 47.73 -21.65 19.20
N LEU A 391 46.64 -20.88 19.26
CA LEU A 391 45.97 -20.33 18.07
C LEU A 391 46.86 -19.29 17.39
N LYS A 392 47.25 -19.52 16.13
CA LYS A 392 48.08 -18.58 15.35
C LYS A 392 47.27 -17.50 14.62
N ASN A 393 46.09 -17.86 14.11
CA ASN A 393 45.22 -16.93 13.38
C ASN A 393 44.20 -16.30 14.34
N LEU A 394 44.42 -15.03 14.70
CA LEU A 394 43.58 -14.30 15.64
C LEU A 394 42.40 -13.55 14.99
N LYS A 395 42.06 -13.83 13.72
CA LYS A 395 40.90 -13.23 13.07
C LYS A 395 39.61 -13.70 13.76
N GLY A 396 38.80 -12.73 14.21
CA GLY A 396 37.49 -12.97 14.79
C GLY A 396 36.46 -13.35 13.72
N MET A 397 35.19 -13.42 14.12
CA MET A 397 34.08 -13.73 13.23
C MET A 397 33.76 -12.61 12.25
N ASN A 398 34.28 -11.40 12.48
CA ASN A 398 34.00 -10.21 11.68
C ASN A 398 32.47 -9.99 11.55
N LEU A 399 31.77 -10.10 12.68
CA LEU A 399 30.36 -9.77 12.76
C LEU A 399 30.17 -8.25 12.76
N VAL A 400 31.10 -7.52 13.39
CA VAL A 400 31.13 -6.06 13.44
C VAL A 400 32.47 -5.51 12.89
N PRO A 401 32.52 -4.27 12.36
CA PRO A 401 33.69 -3.77 11.65
C PRO A 401 34.80 -3.20 12.56
N PHE A 402 34.76 -3.49 13.86
CA PHE A 402 35.71 -3.02 14.88
C PHE A 402 36.09 -4.17 15.83
N ASN A 403 37.13 -3.95 16.62
CA ASN A 403 37.56 -4.80 17.73
C ASN A 403 36.93 -4.29 19.03
N ILE A 404 36.89 -5.14 20.04
CA ILE A 404 36.25 -4.83 21.32
C ILE A 404 37.24 -5.07 22.45
N PHE A 405 37.33 -4.11 23.36
CA PHE A 405 38.02 -4.23 24.64
C PHE A 405 36.96 -4.19 25.74
N VAL A 406 36.84 -5.27 26.49
CA VAL A 406 35.86 -5.45 27.58
C VAL A 406 36.54 -5.29 28.94
N HIS A 407 35.75 -5.17 30.01
CA HIS A 407 36.17 -4.95 31.40
C HIS A 407 37.17 -3.79 31.53
N TYR A 408 36.86 -2.67 30.88
CA TYR A 408 37.68 -1.47 30.96
C TYR A 408 37.65 -0.86 32.36
N ARG A 409 38.85 -0.45 32.81
CA ARG A 409 39.12 0.30 34.03
C ARG A 409 40.20 1.33 33.68
N PRO A 410 40.28 2.48 34.37
CA PRO A 410 41.26 3.53 34.05
C PRO A 410 42.70 3.05 33.94
N GLU A 411 43.12 2.09 34.77
CA GLU A 411 44.46 1.47 34.72
C GLU A 411 44.80 0.80 33.38
N HIS A 412 43.78 0.39 32.60
CA HIS A 412 43.97 -0.22 31.29
C HIS A 412 44.24 0.80 30.18
N ALA A 413 44.13 2.11 30.45
CA ALA A 413 44.29 3.13 29.41
C ALA A 413 45.67 3.07 28.74
N GLU A 414 46.72 2.86 29.52
CA GLU A 414 48.10 2.91 29.05
C GLU A 414 48.42 1.72 28.12
N ILE A 415 48.02 0.50 28.50
CA ILE A 415 48.21 -0.67 27.63
C ILE A 415 47.45 -0.53 26.30
N ILE A 416 46.24 0.06 26.31
CA ILE A 416 45.48 0.31 25.07
C ILE A 416 46.20 1.32 24.17
N LYS A 417 46.72 2.41 24.77
CA LYS A 417 47.49 3.43 24.05
C LYS A 417 48.78 2.84 23.46
N GLN A 418 49.46 1.95 24.17
CA GLN A 418 50.66 1.27 23.68
C GLN A 418 50.35 0.34 22.49
N LYS A 419 49.28 -0.44 22.57
CA LYS A 419 48.89 -1.39 21.50
C LYS A 419 48.39 -0.68 20.24
N ILE A 420 47.74 0.47 20.38
CA ILE A 420 47.31 1.28 19.24
C ILE A 420 47.67 2.75 19.53
N LYS A 421 48.86 3.18 19.12
CA LYS A 421 49.42 4.51 19.45
C LYS A 421 48.59 5.69 18.92
N ASN A 422 48.03 5.58 17.72
CA ASN A 422 47.30 6.68 17.08
C ASN A 422 45.83 6.75 17.57
N PRO A 423 45.37 7.89 18.13
CA PRO A 423 44.03 8.04 18.70
C PRO A 423 42.90 7.89 17.67
N ASP A 424 43.08 8.38 16.44
CA ASP A 424 42.09 8.20 15.38
C ASP A 424 41.94 6.75 14.96
N LYS A 425 43.06 6.02 14.88
CA LYS A 425 43.04 4.57 14.64
C LYS A 425 42.36 3.83 15.80
N ARG A 426 42.62 4.21 17.06
CA ARG A 426 41.91 3.67 18.24
C ARG A 426 40.41 3.87 18.10
N ARG A 427 39.97 5.12 17.94
CA ARG A 427 38.55 5.47 17.80
C ARG A 427 37.86 4.78 16.63
N LYS A 428 38.55 4.55 15.51
CA LYS A 428 37.97 3.84 14.35
C LYS A 428 37.94 2.33 14.52
N ARG A 429 38.95 1.74 15.16
CA ARG A 429 39.16 0.29 15.17
C ARG A 429 38.73 -0.39 16.46
N LEU A 430 38.62 0.33 17.56
CA LEU A 430 38.38 -0.23 18.88
C LEU A 430 37.11 0.36 19.49
N ARG A 431 36.35 -0.48 20.17
CA ARG A 431 35.28 -0.10 21.08
C ARG A 431 35.64 -0.60 22.46
N ILE A 432 35.55 0.28 23.45
CA ILE A 432 36.00 0.02 24.81
C ILE A 432 34.74 0.04 25.68
N LEU A 433 34.55 -1.01 26.48
CA LEU A 433 33.37 -1.19 27.33
C LEU A 433 33.78 -1.45 28.78
N THR A 434 33.14 -0.74 29.70
CA THR A 434 33.10 -1.11 31.12
C THR A 434 32.08 -2.24 31.34
N ASP A 435 32.06 -2.81 32.55
CA ASP A 435 31.11 -3.87 32.92
C ASP A 435 29.65 -3.44 32.91
N TYR A 436 29.41 -2.13 32.92
CA TYR A 436 28.07 -1.54 32.87
C TYR A 436 27.70 -1.01 31.49
N GLN A 437 28.45 -1.40 30.44
CA GLN A 437 28.24 -0.92 29.08
C GLN A 437 28.09 -2.08 28.10
N ALA A 438 27.30 -1.81 27.06
CA ALA A 438 27.16 -2.68 25.89
C ALA A 438 27.01 -1.85 24.62
N ILE A 439 27.27 -2.48 23.47
CA ILE A 439 26.99 -1.88 22.15
C ILE A 439 25.88 -2.68 21.49
N LEU A 440 24.79 -1.99 21.20
CA LEU A 440 23.72 -2.48 20.34
C LEU A 440 24.04 -2.11 18.89
N ILE A 441 23.97 -3.10 18.01
CA ILE A 441 24.06 -2.93 16.56
C ILE A 441 22.76 -3.42 15.95
N GLN A 442 22.05 -2.52 15.28
CA GLN A 442 20.84 -2.80 14.53
C GLN A 442 21.01 -2.26 13.11
N GLY A 443 21.27 -3.18 12.16
CA GLY A 443 21.58 -2.80 10.78
C GLY A 443 22.87 -1.99 10.70
N ASN A 444 22.77 -0.71 10.31
CA ASN A 444 23.90 0.21 10.24
C ASN A 444 24.09 1.02 11.54
N GLU A 445 23.09 1.04 12.40
CA GLU A 445 23.14 1.82 13.64
C GLU A 445 23.97 1.12 14.70
N ARG A 446 24.68 1.93 15.49
CA ARG A 446 25.55 1.49 16.58
C ARG A 446 25.33 2.42 17.76
N ILE A 447 24.83 1.86 18.85
CA ILE A 447 24.39 2.61 20.02
C ILE A 447 25.12 2.05 21.23
N LEU A 448 25.72 2.94 22.03
CA LEU A 448 26.22 2.56 23.35
C LEU A 448 25.03 2.59 24.32
N ILE A 449 24.84 1.49 25.06
CA ILE A 449 23.81 1.37 26.09
C ILE A 449 24.47 1.05 27.44
N GLY A 450 23.80 1.40 28.52
CA GLY A 450 24.29 1.22 29.88
C GLY A 450 24.81 2.50 30.54
N LYS A 451 25.52 2.35 31.66
CA LYS A 451 25.93 3.47 32.52
C LYS A 451 27.25 4.08 32.06
N GLY A 452 27.29 5.41 32.05
CA GLY A 452 28.49 6.20 31.75
C GLY A 452 28.69 6.50 30.27
N GLU A 453 29.61 7.43 29.98
CA GLU A 453 29.91 7.87 28.62
C GLU A 453 30.82 6.91 27.85
N ALA A 454 30.88 7.09 26.53
CA ALA A 454 31.79 6.34 25.68
C ALA A 454 33.25 6.61 26.08
N ILE A 455 34.02 5.56 26.31
CA ILE A 455 35.44 5.68 26.64
C ILE A 455 36.23 6.06 25.38
N ILE A 456 36.91 7.22 25.42
CA ILE A 456 37.75 7.76 24.36
C ILE A 456 39.17 7.94 24.91
N LEU A 457 40.17 7.30 24.27
CA LEU A 457 41.57 7.26 24.72
C LEU A 457 42.56 7.77 23.68
#